data_AF-A0A930Y401-F1
#
_entry.id   AF-A0A930Y401-F1
#
_cell.length_a   1.000
_cell.length_b   1.000
_cell.length_c   1.000
_cell.angle_alpha   90.00
_cell.angle_beta   90.00
_cell.angle_gamma   90.00
#
_symmetry.space_group_name_H-M   'P 1'
#
loop_
_entity.id
_entity.type
_entity.pdbx_description
1 polymer ?
#
loop_
_entity_poly.entity_id
_entity_poly.type
_entity_poly.pdbx_seq_one_letter_code
_entity_poly.pdbx_strand_id
1 'polypeptide(L)'
;MATHVTGIDIEQVVSIRTSVEASLPRAEFGTGLMITQNAFLDGGGDGKVHRCIDSGDASAFFGNDADVSSNAAVWFAADPRPKALYVGRWARTAIGTTIESGPVTKAASAFSSGSIKFDNLNSGNPITLDFTSNSTYTAMATTMQTALDGVKSGTTVRYTNNRFVIDFPDTFTTDPGLSSVTGVGVVDFASAANLNLKTSTTSEGGRLRLGSAAESLAECVERCASISGDGAPVALMLADDVLTTDDGQSPAKSAITHVRDVAQTGDYLFVALDTKNTAKAATDTASEMQLAKDASATKTAIVYADDIAKRADIAVLAKLSGMDFNQPESIETLVPKGLPSVNTSAITETELTNILGKNGSVLTRVDGEPTFLGGKTAGGTWIDSQWWITWLKTEMERSIFNALRQSKRLNNAALADVVASVMSKAILSGGVQLGGKVSEGIKNDIRRATGNRDFNGTLSAGYVLWMDSPANQTTVDRAARVSRFKIWVAPSEAIQSVEGTIILTSG
;
A
#
# COMPACT_ATOMS: atom_id res chain seq x y z
N MET A 1 47.48 53.76 20.49
CA MET A 1 46.27 53.08 21.02
C MET A 1 45.57 52.44 19.85
N ALA A 2 45.83 51.16 19.62
CA ALA A 2 45.19 50.38 18.55
C ALA A 2 43.84 49.90 19.07
N THR A 3 42.77 50.45 18.51
CA THR A 3 41.40 50.07 18.82
C THR A 3 41.11 48.76 18.09
N HIS A 4 41.06 47.66 18.84
CA HIS A 4 40.55 46.37 18.35
C HIS A 4 39.06 46.54 18.01
N VAL A 5 38.73 46.55 16.73
CA VAL A 5 37.37 46.32 16.26
C VAL A 5 37.18 44.80 16.27
N THR A 6 36.34 44.30 17.17
CA THR A 6 35.89 42.92 17.20
C THR A 6 35.04 42.67 15.95
N GLY A 7 35.61 41.92 15.00
CA GLY A 7 34.88 41.43 13.83
C GLY A 7 33.76 40.48 14.24
N ILE A 8 32.64 40.55 13.52
CA ILE A 8 31.50 39.64 13.63
C ILE A 8 32.01 38.20 13.43
N ASP A 9 31.61 37.30 14.31
CA ASP A 9 32.05 35.90 14.29
C ASP A 9 31.51 35.19 13.04
N ILE A 10 32.33 34.33 12.41
CA ILE A 10 32.03 33.74 11.09
C ILE A 10 30.80 32.83 11.14
N GLU A 11 30.44 32.32 12.32
CA GLU A 11 29.23 31.52 12.57
C GLU A 11 27.93 32.34 12.48
N GLN A 12 27.98 33.67 12.56
CA GLN A 12 26.81 34.53 12.29
C GLN A 12 26.63 34.83 10.79
N VAL A 13 27.64 34.60 9.95
CA VAL A 13 27.58 34.78 8.49
C VAL A 13 27.41 33.44 7.76
N VAL A 14 27.96 32.35 8.31
CA VAL A 14 27.87 31.00 7.74
C VAL A 14 27.42 30.01 8.80
N SER A 15 26.14 29.64 8.75
CA SER A 15 25.63 28.45 9.44
C SER A 15 25.70 27.26 8.50
N ILE A 16 26.69 26.38 8.67
CA ILE A 16 26.67 25.07 8.03
C ILE A 16 25.79 24.17 8.89
N ARG A 17 24.50 24.11 8.58
CA ARG A 17 23.66 23.00 9.00
C ARG A 17 23.89 21.86 8.01
N THR A 18 24.60 20.82 8.42
CA THR A 18 24.55 19.54 7.73
C THR A 18 23.18 18.91 7.99
N SER A 19 22.20 19.20 7.13
CA SER A 19 21.06 18.30 6.97
C SER A 19 21.43 17.30 5.87
N VAL A 20 21.96 16.15 6.28
CA VAL A 20 21.94 14.96 5.44
C VAL A 20 20.65 14.26 5.77
N GLU A 21 19.60 14.46 4.97
CA GLU A 21 18.56 13.49 4.60
C GLU A 21 17.99 13.99 3.24
N ALA A 22 17.68 13.18 2.24
CA ALA A 22 17.35 11.76 2.25
C ALA A 22 18.07 11.03 1.10
N SER A 23 18.29 9.72 1.28
CA SER A 23 18.29 8.80 0.14
C SER A 23 17.03 9.07 -0.70
N LEU A 24 17.05 8.84 -2.02
CA LEU A 24 15.77 8.72 -2.72
C LEU A 24 14.97 7.64 -1.97
N PRO A 25 13.71 7.92 -1.57
CA PRO A 25 12.86 6.92 -0.94
C PRO A 25 12.89 5.66 -1.78
N ARG A 26 13.32 4.55 -1.17
CA ARG A 26 13.48 3.29 -1.89
C ARG A 26 12.12 2.60 -1.98
N ALA A 27 11.55 2.60 -3.18
CA ALA A 27 10.47 1.68 -3.51
C ALA A 27 10.96 0.23 -3.30
N GLU A 28 10.24 -0.51 -2.45
CA GLU A 28 10.58 -1.88 -2.07
C GLU A 28 9.54 -2.85 -2.61
N PHE A 29 9.92 -3.62 -3.64
CA PHE A 29 9.06 -4.60 -4.30
C PHE A 29 8.54 -5.70 -3.36
N GLY A 30 9.24 -5.95 -2.24
CA GLY A 30 8.80 -6.85 -1.18
C GLY A 30 7.72 -6.31 -0.25
N THR A 31 7.24 -5.08 -0.47
CA THR A 31 6.38 -4.36 0.47
C THR A 31 5.06 -3.96 -0.17
N GLY A 32 3.95 -4.33 0.50
CA GLY A 32 2.60 -3.93 0.13
C GLY A 32 2.01 -2.87 1.05
N LEU A 33 1.01 -2.14 0.55
CA LEU A 33 0.14 -1.23 1.29
C LEU A 33 -1.30 -1.73 1.21
N MET A 34 -1.86 -2.05 2.36
CA MET A 34 -3.26 -2.40 2.53
C MET A 34 -3.99 -1.23 3.18
N ILE A 35 -5.02 -0.74 2.50
CA ILE A 35 -5.87 0.31 3.04
C ILE A 35 -7.11 -0.30 3.68
N THR A 36 -7.44 0.10 4.90
CA THR A 36 -8.59 -0.39 5.65
C THR A 36 -9.39 0.77 6.25
N GLN A 37 -10.68 0.60 6.46
CA GLN A 37 -11.48 1.55 7.24
C GLN A 37 -11.47 1.24 8.76
N ASN A 38 -10.76 0.18 9.16
CA ASN A 38 -10.73 -0.34 10.52
C ASN A 38 -10.30 0.71 11.57
N ALA A 39 -11.05 0.74 12.67
CA ALA A 39 -10.85 1.64 13.80
C ALA A 39 -9.69 1.30 14.76
N PHE A 40 -8.97 0.20 14.54
CA PHE A 40 -7.81 -0.19 15.35
C PHE A 40 -6.61 0.74 15.21
N LEU A 41 -6.42 1.32 14.01
CA LEU A 41 -5.40 2.32 13.73
C LEU A 41 -5.89 3.70 14.16
N ASP A 42 -4.96 4.58 14.51
CA ASP A 42 -5.35 5.95 14.85
C ASP A 42 -5.94 6.63 13.63
N GLY A 43 -6.90 7.52 13.86
CA GLY A 43 -7.40 8.39 12.82
C GLY A 43 -6.44 9.52 12.50
N GLY A 44 -5.44 9.86 13.34
CA GLY A 44 -4.53 11.02 13.18
C GLY A 44 -3.04 10.67 13.33
N GLY A 45 -2.16 11.47 12.73
CA GLY A 45 -0.70 11.37 12.88
C GLY A 45 -0.06 10.08 12.33
N ASP A 46 1.13 9.75 12.86
CA ASP A 46 1.91 8.57 12.45
C ASP A 46 1.23 7.23 12.81
N GLY A 47 0.32 7.24 13.81
CA GLY A 47 -0.46 6.07 14.23
C GLY A 47 -1.53 5.60 13.23
N LYS A 48 -1.75 6.35 12.15
CA LYS A 48 -2.64 5.96 11.04
C LYS A 48 -2.10 4.80 10.20
N VAL A 49 -0.82 4.45 10.35
CA VAL A 49 -0.15 3.40 9.58
C VAL A 49 0.59 2.46 10.51
N HIS A 50 0.47 1.16 10.28
CA HIS A 50 1.23 0.16 10.99
C HIS A 50 1.94 -0.76 10.01
N ARG A 51 3.19 -1.13 10.32
CA ARG A 51 3.99 -2.04 9.50
C ARG A 51 4.00 -3.41 10.14
N CYS A 52 3.53 -4.41 9.40
CA CYS A 52 3.62 -5.81 9.75
C CYS A 52 4.79 -6.49 9.00
N ILE A 53 5.54 -7.35 9.68
CA ILE A 53 6.61 -8.17 9.07
C ILE A 53 6.23 -9.63 8.85
N ASP A 54 5.16 -10.09 9.48
CA ASP A 54 4.54 -11.40 9.29
C ASP A 54 3.07 -11.40 9.75
N SER A 55 2.38 -12.55 9.58
CA SER A 55 0.98 -12.71 9.97
C SER A 55 0.78 -12.72 11.48
N GLY A 56 1.80 -13.14 12.26
CA GLY A 56 1.77 -13.12 13.71
C GLY A 56 1.75 -11.70 14.25
N ASP A 57 2.60 -10.84 13.71
CA ASP A 57 2.67 -9.40 14.00
C ASP A 57 1.33 -8.71 13.69
N ALA A 58 0.74 -8.99 12.52
CA ALA A 58 -0.58 -8.50 12.17
C ALA A 58 -1.66 -8.97 13.17
N SER A 59 -1.66 -10.26 13.54
CA SER A 59 -2.63 -10.78 14.52
C SER A 59 -2.42 -10.23 15.93
N ALA A 60 -1.18 -9.92 16.32
CA ALA A 60 -0.88 -9.36 17.62
C ALA A 60 -1.36 -7.89 17.74
N PHE A 61 -1.25 -7.12 16.67
CA PHE A 61 -1.65 -5.71 16.66
C PHE A 61 -3.15 -5.52 16.41
N PHE A 62 -3.70 -6.20 15.40
CA PHE A 62 -5.10 -6.06 14.98
C PHE A 62 -6.05 -7.04 15.68
N GLY A 63 -5.52 -8.03 16.41
CA GLY A 63 -6.32 -8.98 17.17
C GLY A 63 -7.17 -9.89 16.27
N ASN A 64 -8.45 -10.00 16.61
CA ASN A 64 -9.43 -10.79 15.86
C ASN A 64 -10.12 -9.98 14.74
N ASP A 65 -9.48 -8.92 14.24
CA ASP A 65 -10.01 -8.22 13.09
C ASP A 65 -10.02 -9.14 11.88
N ALA A 66 -11.22 -9.54 11.48
CA ALA A 66 -11.40 -10.57 10.47
C ALA A 66 -10.82 -10.13 9.12
N ASP A 67 -10.86 -8.83 8.80
CA ASP A 67 -10.41 -8.34 7.50
C ASP A 67 -8.88 -8.24 7.50
N VAL A 68 -8.28 -7.45 8.39
CA VAL A 68 -6.83 -7.19 8.32
C VAL A 68 -6.01 -8.43 8.62
N SER A 69 -6.34 -9.19 9.68
CA SER A 69 -5.52 -10.33 10.10
C SER A 69 -5.64 -11.52 9.15
N SER A 70 -6.82 -11.78 8.57
CA SER A 70 -6.96 -12.85 7.56
C SER A 70 -6.27 -12.48 6.26
N ASN A 71 -6.40 -11.23 5.81
CA ASN A 71 -5.73 -10.73 4.63
C ASN A 71 -4.20 -10.75 4.77
N ALA A 72 -3.67 -10.38 5.94
CA ALA A 72 -2.25 -10.50 6.22
C ALA A 72 -1.76 -11.95 6.19
N ALA A 73 -2.59 -12.90 6.65
CA ALA A 73 -2.27 -14.33 6.52
C ALA A 73 -2.20 -14.77 5.05
N VAL A 74 -3.08 -14.29 4.18
CA VAL A 74 -2.99 -14.54 2.73
C VAL A 74 -1.74 -13.91 2.13
N TRP A 75 -1.42 -12.66 2.51
CA TRP A 75 -0.23 -11.95 2.03
C TRP A 75 1.07 -12.69 2.38
N PHE A 76 1.22 -13.12 3.62
CA PHE A 76 2.44 -13.80 4.07
C PHE A 76 2.47 -15.31 3.78
N ALA A 77 1.41 -15.88 3.20
CA ALA A 77 1.37 -17.29 2.77
C ALA A 77 2.00 -17.52 1.38
N ALA A 78 2.32 -16.45 0.64
CA ALA A 78 3.01 -16.57 -0.63
C ALA A 78 4.42 -17.17 -0.47
N ASP A 79 4.82 -17.95 -1.47
CA ASP A 79 6.17 -18.48 -1.64
C ASP A 79 6.67 -18.09 -3.04
N PRO A 80 7.78 -17.33 -3.16
CA PRO A 80 8.56 -16.74 -2.06
C PRO A 80 7.78 -15.70 -1.24
N ARG A 81 8.15 -15.53 0.04
CA ARG A 81 7.40 -14.69 0.99
C ARG A 81 7.72 -13.20 0.83
N PRO A 82 6.71 -12.31 0.76
CA PRO A 82 6.89 -10.86 0.86
C PRO A 82 7.59 -10.43 2.16
N LYS A 83 8.22 -9.26 2.12
CA LYS A 83 9.03 -8.74 3.24
C LYS A 83 8.21 -8.03 4.30
N ALA A 84 7.23 -7.23 3.89
CA ALA A 84 6.44 -6.42 4.80
C ALA A 84 5.06 -6.07 4.21
N LEU A 85 4.15 -5.72 5.10
CA LEU A 85 2.82 -5.22 4.78
C LEU A 85 2.55 -3.98 5.63
N TYR A 86 2.40 -2.82 5.01
CA TYR A 86 1.89 -1.64 5.67
C TYR A 86 0.36 -1.68 5.64
N VAL A 87 -0.27 -1.41 6.78
CA VAL A 87 -1.72 -1.29 6.90
C VAL A 87 -2.03 0.16 7.26
N GLY A 88 -2.75 0.86 6.40
CA GLY A 88 -3.13 2.27 6.55
C GLY A 88 -4.63 2.43 6.76
N ARG A 89 -5.02 3.31 7.68
CA ARG A 89 -6.43 3.66 7.90
C ARG A 89 -6.89 4.74 6.93
N TRP A 90 -7.99 4.47 6.21
CA TRP A 90 -8.69 5.45 5.39
C TRP A 90 -9.88 6.05 6.15
N ALA A 91 -9.82 7.36 6.40
CA ALA A 91 -10.93 8.12 6.96
C ALA A 91 -11.90 8.57 5.87
N ARG A 92 -12.71 7.65 5.34
CA ARG A 92 -13.71 7.97 4.32
C ARG A 92 -14.70 9.05 4.75
N THR A 93 -15.15 8.96 5.99
CA THR A 93 -15.93 10.00 6.68
C THR A 93 -15.08 10.56 7.81
N ALA A 94 -15.48 11.70 8.37
CA ALA A 94 -14.82 12.20 9.58
C ALA A 94 -14.89 11.12 10.68
N ILE A 95 -13.75 10.85 11.30
CA ILE A 95 -13.57 9.85 12.33
C ILE A 95 -13.32 10.57 13.65
N GLY A 96 -14.22 10.37 14.61
CA GLY A 96 -14.07 10.89 15.95
C GLY A 96 -12.89 10.30 16.73
N THR A 97 -12.45 10.99 17.77
CA THR A 97 -11.38 10.52 18.66
C THR A 97 -11.89 9.44 19.61
N THR A 98 -11.13 8.36 19.76
CA THR A 98 -11.45 7.26 20.69
C THR A 98 -10.44 7.22 21.83
N ILE A 99 -10.91 6.99 23.06
CA ILE A 99 -10.08 6.67 24.21
C ILE A 99 -10.44 5.28 24.71
N GLU A 100 -9.46 4.39 24.73
CA GLU A 100 -9.56 3.07 25.32
C GLU A 100 -8.80 3.04 26.64
N SER A 101 -9.45 2.47 27.65
CA SER A 101 -8.86 2.21 28.95
C SER A 101 -7.90 1.01 28.86
N GLY A 102 -6.93 0.90 29.77
CA GLY A 102 -6.24 -0.35 30.04
C GLY A 102 -7.18 -1.41 30.61
N PRO A 103 -6.79 -2.69 30.65
CA PRO A 103 -7.63 -3.75 31.19
C PRO A 103 -7.99 -3.46 32.66
N VAL A 104 -9.27 -3.53 33.00
CA VAL A 104 -9.74 -3.27 34.36
C VAL A 104 -9.58 -4.53 35.20
N THR A 105 -8.77 -4.45 36.26
CA THR A 105 -8.38 -5.61 37.09
C THR A 105 -9.12 -5.69 38.43
N LYS A 106 -9.90 -4.66 38.79
CA LYS A 106 -10.64 -4.56 40.06
C LYS A 106 -12.14 -4.68 39.83
N ALA A 107 -12.83 -5.51 40.61
CA ALA A 107 -14.29 -5.69 40.49
C ALA A 107 -15.06 -4.36 40.46
N ALA A 108 -16.14 -4.30 39.67
CA ALA A 108 -16.95 -3.09 39.49
C ALA A 108 -17.43 -2.47 40.82
N SER A 109 -17.72 -3.28 41.82
CA SER A 109 -18.13 -2.84 43.17
C SER A 109 -17.03 -2.11 43.96
N ALA A 110 -15.78 -2.11 43.48
CA ALA A 110 -14.69 -1.35 44.09
C ALA A 110 -14.75 0.14 43.75
N PHE A 111 -15.62 0.56 42.83
CA PHE A 111 -15.77 1.95 42.39
C PHE A 111 -17.04 2.56 42.98
N SER A 112 -16.90 3.59 43.82
CA SER A 112 -18.02 4.29 44.45
C SER A 112 -18.32 5.62 43.76
N SER A 113 -17.32 6.46 43.52
CA SER A 113 -17.48 7.74 42.83
C SER A 113 -16.17 8.20 42.19
N GLY A 114 -16.29 9.03 41.17
CA GLY A 114 -15.20 9.51 40.33
C GLY A 114 -15.46 10.89 39.73
N SER A 115 -14.46 11.43 39.06
CA SER A 115 -14.57 12.61 38.22
C SER A 115 -13.60 12.52 37.05
N ILE A 116 -14.02 12.93 35.85
CA ILE A 116 -13.18 12.97 34.65
C ILE A 116 -13.12 14.39 34.10
N LYS A 117 -11.92 14.86 33.72
CA LYS A 117 -11.73 16.16 33.06
C LYS A 117 -10.95 16.02 31.75
N PHE A 118 -11.46 16.65 30.70
CA PHE A 118 -10.82 16.82 29.41
C PHE A 118 -10.61 18.32 29.13
N ASP A 119 -9.36 18.77 29.08
CA ASP A 119 -9.05 20.20 28.95
C ASP A 119 -9.65 20.85 27.70
N ASN A 120 -9.78 20.09 26.60
CA ASN A 120 -10.33 20.59 25.33
C ASN A 120 -11.84 20.29 25.13
N LEU A 121 -12.51 19.71 26.12
CA LEU A 121 -13.91 19.27 26.05
C LEU A 121 -14.78 19.93 27.12
N ASN A 122 -14.23 20.12 28.32
CA ASN A 122 -14.85 20.83 29.44
C ASN A 122 -13.80 21.72 30.13
N SER A 123 -13.53 22.88 29.54
CA SER A 123 -12.53 23.87 29.99
C SER A 123 -12.78 24.48 31.39
N GLY A 124 -13.79 24.00 32.14
CA GLY A 124 -14.15 24.48 33.48
C GLY A 124 -14.13 23.40 34.56
N ASN A 125 -15.14 22.52 34.62
CA ASN A 125 -15.41 21.64 35.77
C ASN A 125 -15.29 20.14 35.44
N PRO A 126 -14.65 19.31 36.31
CA PRO A 126 -14.66 17.86 36.18
C PRO A 126 -16.08 17.28 36.15
N ILE A 127 -16.30 16.30 35.28
CA ILE A 127 -17.54 15.55 35.15
C ILE A 127 -17.61 14.57 36.31
N THR A 128 -18.50 14.78 37.26
CA THR A 128 -18.70 13.85 38.39
C THR A 128 -19.40 12.58 37.93
N LEU A 129 -18.93 11.44 38.43
CA LEU A 129 -19.44 10.11 38.14
C LEU A 129 -19.79 9.42 39.46
N ASP A 130 -21.00 8.91 39.57
CA ASP A 130 -21.48 8.16 40.73
C ASP A 130 -21.70 6.70 40.34
N PHE A 131 -20.87 5.82 40.90
CA PHE A 131 -20.92 4.38 40.65
C PHE A 131 -21.51 3.60 41.83
N THR A 132 -21.99 4.28 42.89
CA THR A 132 -22.49 3.64 44.12
C THR A 132 -23.62 2.64 43.89
N SER A 133 -24.39 2.82 42.82
CA SER A 133 -25.48 1.93 42.41
C SER A 133 -25.10 0.93 41.31
N ASN A 134 -23.85 0.94 40.83
CA ASN A 134 -23.39 0.09 39.74
C ASN A 134 -22.64 -1.15 40.28
N SER A 135 -23.13 -2.35 39.95
CA SER A 135 -22.51 -3.63 40.32
C SER A 135 -21.82 -4.34 39.15
N THR A 136 -21.90 -3.78 37.94
CA THR A 136 -21.28 -4.32 36.71
C THR A 136 -20.61 -3.22 35.91
N TYR A 137 -19.57 -3.54 35.13
CA TYR A 137 -18.90 -2.55 34.29
C TYR A 137 -19.80 -2.02 33.16
N THR A 138 -20.75 -2.81 32.67
CA THR A 138 -21.75 -2.35 31.70
C THR A 138 -22.66 -1.29 32.30
N ALA A 139 -23.05 -1.44 33.58
CA ALA A 139 -23.80 -0.41 34.30
C ALA A 139 -22.96 0.86 34.53
N MET A 140 -21.69 0.70 34.91
CA MET A 140 -20.76 1.84 35.01
C MET A 140 -20.57 2.57 33.66
N ALA A 141 -20.46 1.84 32.56
CA ALA A 141 -20.36 2.41 31.21
C ALA A 141 -21.61 3.23 30.86
N THR A 142 -22.80 2.80 31.30
CA THR A 142 -24.06 3.54 31.10
C THR A 142 -24.11 4.84 31.92
N THR A 143 -23.59 4.81 33.15
CA THR A 143 -23.41 6.02 33.97
C THR A 143 -22.46 7.00 33.29
N MET A 144 -21.29 6.51 32.83
CA MET A 144 -20.30 7.31 32.11
C MET A 144 -20.87 7.88 30.81
N GLN A 145 -21.60 7.07 30.05
CA GLN A 145 -22.30 7.44 28.83
C GLN A 145 -23.22 8.65 29.06
N THR A 146 -24.06 8.59 30.09
CA THR A 146 -25.01 9.67 30.40
C THR A 146 -24.29 10.95 30.77
N ALA A 147 -23.26 10.87 31.61
CA ALA A 147 -22.51 12.03 32.07
C ALA A 147 -21.70 12.69 30.94
N LEU A 148 -21.08 11.88 30.07
CA LEU A 148 -20.24 12.37 28.97
C LEU A 148 -21.07 12.89 27.80
N ASP A 149 -22.19 12.24 27.46
CA ASP A 149 -23.12 12.74 26.44
C ASP A 149 -23.76 14.07 26.84
N GLY A 150 -24.02 14.27 28.14
CA GLY A 150 -24.49 15.54 28.69
C GLY A 150 -23.48 16.70 28.56
N VAL A 151 -22.19 16.39 28.41
CA VAL A 151 -21.13 17.40 28.16
C VAL A 151 -20.89 17.57 26.66
N LYS A 152 -20.82 16.45 25.93
CA LYS A 152 -20.66 16.44 24.48
C LYS A 152 -21.63 15.43 23.88
N SER A 153 -22.71 15.96 23.31
CA SER A 153 -23.73 15.17 22.63
C SER A 153 -23.11 14.34 21.51
N GLY A 154 -23.49 13.07 21.45
CA GLY A 154 -22.99 12.07 20.49
C GLY A 154 -21.76 11.30 21.00
N THR A 155 -21.29 11.56 22.22
CA THR A 155 -20.25 10.72 22.83
C THR A 155 -20.83 9.35 23.14
N THR A 156 -20.10 8.27 22.89
CA THR A 156 -20.53 6.92 23.28
C THR A 156 -19.55 6.26 24.24
N VAL A 157 -20.06 5.46 25.19
CA VAL A 157 -19.24 4.73 26.17
C VAL A 157 -19.68 3.29 26.24
N ARG A 158 -18.71 2.38 26.10
CA ARG A 158 -18.95 0.92 26.09
C ARG A 158 -17.87 0.19 26.89
N TYR A 159 -18.23 -0.96 27.45
CA TYR A 159 -17.27 -1.87 28.07
C TYR A 159 -17.14 -3.14 27.21
N THR A 160 -15.97 -3.36 26.65
CA THR A 160 -15.67 -4.52 25.78
C THR A 160 -14.23 -4.98 25.98
N ASN A 161 -13.95 -6.27 25.78
CA ASN A 161 -12.59 -6.82 25.88
C ASN A 161 -11.85 -6.39 27.16
N ASN A 162 -12.58 -6.37 28.27
CA ASN A 162 -12.10 -5.99 29.60
C ASN A 162 -11.66 -4.51 29.74
N ARG A 163 -12.12 -3.63 28.85
CA ARG A 163 -11.75 -2.21 28.76
C ARG A 163 -12.98 -1.31 28.58
N PHE A 164 -12.90 -0.09 29.07
CA PHE A 164 -13.84 0.97 28.70
C PHE A 164 -13.36 1.64 27.42
N VAL A 165 -14.29 1.90 26.50
CA VAL A 165 -14.03 2.61 25.24
C VAL A 165 -14.96 3.81 25.21
N ILE A 166 -14.39 4.99 25.02
CA ILE A 166 -15.08 6.28 24.91
C ILE A 166 -14.84 6.79 23.49
N ASP A 167 -15.91 6.90 22.71
CA ASP A 167 -15.86 7.43 21.35
C ASP A 167 -16.48 8.83 21.34
N PHE A 168 -15.67 9.85 21.05
CA PHE A 168 -16.15 11.22 20.87
C PHE A 168 -16.54 11.45 19.41
N PRO A 169 -17.55 12.28 19.11
CA PRO A 169 -17.93 12.60 17.73
C PRO A 169 -16.95 13.57 17.05
N ASP A 170 -16.15 14.32 17.82
CA ASP A 170 -15.23 15.33 17.28
C ASP A 170 -13.88 14.75 16.86
N THR A 171 -13.30 15.31 15.81
CA THR A 171 -11.95 15.01 15.30
C THR A 171 -10.92 15.84 16.07
N PHE A 172 -10.45 15.37 17.23
CA PHE A 172 -9.35 16.07 17.91
C PHE A 172 -8.03 15.76 17.18
N THR A 173 -7.38 16.79 16.64
CA THR A 173 -6.09 16.68 15.91
C THR A 173 -4.86 16.72 16.82
N THR A 174 -5.08 16.98 18.11
CA THR A 174 -4.11 16.88 19.21
C THR A 174 -4.77 16.12 20.35
N ASP A 175 -3.99 15.62 21.32
CA ASP A 175 -4.56 15.00 22.52
C ASP A 175 -5.66 15.92 23.10
N PRO A 176 -6.90 15.42 23.30
CA PRO A 176 -7.98 16.22 23.90
C PRO A 176 -7.65 16.69 25.33
N GLY A 177 -6.50 16.30 25.87
CA GLY A 177 -5.94 16.83 27.11
C GLY A 177 -6.63 16.18 28.28
N LEU A 178 -6.58 14.85 28.39
CA LEU A 178 -7.01 14.17 29.62
C LEU A 178 -6.08 14.58 30.76
N SER A 179 -6.50 15.61 31.50
CA SER A 179 -5.65 16.33 32.45
C SER A 179 -5.81 15.86 33.88
N SER A 180 -6.98 15.35 34.24
CA SER A 180 -7.18 14.65 35.50
C SER A 180 -8.32 13.61 35.43
N VAL A 181 -8.07 12.46 36.07
CA VAL A 181 -9.08 11.48 36.47
C VAL A 181 -8.94 11.37 37.98
N THR A 182 -9.99 11.74 38.71
CA THR A 182 -10.02 11.68 40.18
C THR A 182 -11.17 10.81 40.64
N GLY A 183 -11.20 10.44 41.89
CA GLY A 183 -12.33 9.83 42.54
C GLY A 183 -12.07 9.64 44.01
N VAL A 184 -13.04 9.11 44.73
CA VAL A 184 -13.04 9.16 46.19
C VAL A 184 -13.48 7.81 46.76
N GLY A 185 -12.52 7.07 47.34
CA GLY A 185 -12.70 5.84 48.14
C GLY A 185 -11.50 4.88 48.07
N VAL A 186 -10.82 4.65 49.22
CA VAL A 186 -9.54 3.95 49.48
C VAL A 186 -8.86 3.26 48.27
N VAL A 187 -8.29 4.05 47.36
CA VAL A 187 -6.87 4.10 46.96
C VAL A 187 -6.72 5.42 46.18
N ASP A 188 -5.62 6.11 46.40
CA ASP A 188 -5.22 7.35 45.75
C ASP A 188 -5.53 7.37 44.23
N PHE A 189 -6.42 8.27 43.82
CA PHE A 189 -6.76 8.51 42.42
C PHE A 189 -5.69 9.35 41.70
N ALA A 190 -4.61 9.78 42.37
CA ALA A 190 -3.51 10.54 41.79
C ALA A 190 -2.58 9.73 40.86
N SER A 191 -2.87 8.45 40.62
CA SER A 191 -2.28 7.71 39.51
C SER A 191 -3.38 7.32 38.52
N ALA A 192 -3.11 7.47 37.24
CA ALA A 192 -3.94 7.04 36.13
C ALA A 192 -4.11 5.50 36.04
N ALA A 193 -4.18 4.78 37.17
CA ALA A 193 -3.83 3.37 37.29
C ALA A 193 -4.97 2.36 37.52
N ASN A 194 -6.25 2.78 37.67
CA ASN A 194 -7.36 1.81 37.84
C ASN A 194 -8.32 1.71 36.65
N LEU A 195 -8.48 2.77 35.88
CA LEU A 195 -9.09 2.72 34.54
C LEU A 195 -8.01 2.68 33.45
N ASN A 196 -6.76 3.06 33.73
CA ASN A 196 -5.69 3.12 32.73
C ASN A 196 -6.13 3.94 31.49
N LEU A 197 -6.78 5.10 31.66
CA LEU A 197 -7.24 5.93 30.52
C LEU A 197 -6.14 6.83 29.93
N LYS A 198 -4.93 6.82 30.51
CA LYS A 198 -3.79 7.61 30.01
C LYS A 198 -2.81 6.71 29.26
N THR A 199 -2.27 7.26 28.17
CA THR A 199 -1.31 6.65 27.26
C THR A 199 -0.12 6.05 28.01
N SER A 200 0.05 4.72 27.97
CA SER A 200 1.35 4.09 28.24
C SER A 200 1.95 3.62 26.93
N THR A 201 3.28 3.51 26.87
CA THR A 201 4.02 2.91 25.75
C THR A 201 3.99 1.38 25.77
N THR A 202 3.17 0.77 26.66
CA THR A 202 3.08 -0.68 26.85
C THR A 202 1.69 -1.18 26.46
N SER A 203 1.59 -2.42 25.99
CA SER A 203 0.33 -3.07 25.57
C SER A 203 -0.74 -3.18 26.68
N GLU A 204 -0.38 -2.90 27.93
CA GLU A 204 -1.25 -2.96 29.12
C GLU A 204 -1.89 -1.60 29.50
N GLY A 205 -1.47 -0.49 28.89
CA GLY A 205 -2.03 0.84 29.18
C GLY A 205 -3.27 1.23 28.38
N GLY A 206 -3.73 2.45 28.62
CA GLY A 206 -4.76 3.09 27.82
C GLY A 206 -4.25 3.53 26.46
N ARG A 207 -5.15 3.57 25.47
CA ARG A 207 -4.86 3.99 24.11
C ARG A 207 -5.70 5.21 23.77
N LEU A 208 -5.05 6.27 23.29
CA LEU A 208 -5.73 7.41 22.67
C LEU A 208 -5.59 7.23 21.17
N ARG A 209 -6.72 7.18 20.46
CA ARG A 209 -6.77 7.20 19.00
C ARG A 209 -7.31 8.55 18.55
N LEU A 210 -6.43 9.39 18.01
CA LEU A 210 -6.82 10.69 17.48
C LEU A 210 -7.79 10.52 16.31
N GLY A 211 -8.76 11.41 16.20
CA GLY A 211 -9.65 11.45 15.04
C GLY A 211 -8.99 12.04 13.80
N SER A 212 -9.71 12.04 12.68
CA SER A 212 -9.35 12.84 11.50
C SER A 212 -10.58 13.29 10.72
N ALA A 213 -10.41 14.41 10.01
CA ALA A 213 -11.34 14.79 8.97
C ALA A 213 -11.43 13.69 7.89
N ALA A 214 -12.55 13.69 7.15
CA ALA A 214 -12.67 12.86 5.97
C ALA A 214 -11.53 13.17 5.00
N GLU A 215 -10.89 12.14 4.46
CA GLU A 215 -9.87 12.21 3.43
C GLU A 215 -10.30 11.40 2.21
N SER A 216 -9.92 11.81 1.02
CA SER A 216 -10.01 10.98 -0.18
C SER A 216 -9.05 9.79 -0.06
N LEU A 217 -9.31 8.73 -0.83
CA LEU A 217 -8.39 7.60 -0.86
C LEU A 217 -6.99 8.00 -1.37
N ALA A 218 -6.92 8.97 -2.29
CA ALA A 218 -5.65 9.50 -2.80
C ALA A 218 -4.81 10.13 -1.70
N GLU A 219 -5.42 11.01 -0.91
CA GLU A 219 -4.76 11.63 0.24
C GLU A 219 -4.32 10.57 1.26
N CYS A 220 -5.14 9.54 1.48
CA CYS A 220 -4.78 8.42 2.35
C CYS A 220 -3.54 7.67 1.85
N VAL A 221 -3.48 7.31 0.56
CA VAL A 221 -2.36 6.56 -0.03
C VAL A 221 -1.09 7.40 -0.03
N GLU A 222 -1.14 8.66 -0.47
CA GLU A 222 0.01 9.56 -0.48
C GLU A 222 0.57 9.77 0.92
N ARG A 223 -0.30 9.94 1.91
CA ARG A 223 0.10 10.03 3.32
C ARG A 223 0.75 8.73 3.79
N CYS A 224 0.17 7.57 3.50
CA CYS A 224 0.77 6.29 3.87
C CYS A 224 2.16 6.10 3.24
N ALA A 225 2.31 6.53 1.98
CA ALA A 225 3.59 6.53 1.28
C ALA A 225 4.62 7.43 1.98
N SER A 226 4.23 8.64 2.38
CA SER A 226 5.14 9.56 3.10
C SER A 226 5.65 8.99 4.43
N ILE A 227 4.80 8.25 5.16
CA ILE A 227 5.15 7.64 6.45
C ILE A 227 6.09 6.44 6.25
N SER A 228 5.98 5.74 5.12
CA SER A 228 6.76 4.53 4.85
C SER A 228 8.24 4.76 4.52
N GLY A 229 8.64 5.99 4.18
CA GLY A 229 10.05 6.38 4.00
C GLY A 229 10.83 5.51 3.00
N ASP A 230 12.00 5.00 3.41
CA ASP A 230 12.90 4.16 2.59
C ASP A 230 12.36 2.73 2.30
N GLY A 231 11.15 2.41 2.73
CA GLY A 231 10.45 1.14 2.47
C GLY A 231 9.16 1.32 1.70
N ALA A 232 9.09 2.32 0.81
CA ALA A 232 7.86 2.70 0.14
C ALA A 232 7.21 1.50 -0.58
N PRO A 233 5.94 1.20 -0.30
CA PRO A 233 5.22 0.09 -0.91
C PRO A 233 5.05 0.35 -2.41
N VAL A 234 5.00 -0.72 -3.21
CA VAL A 234 4.66 -0.65 -4.65
C VAL A 234 3.46 -1.52 -5.02
N ALA A 235 3.03 -2.40 -4.11
CA ALA A 235 1.75 -3.10 -4.21
C ALA A 235 0.70 -2.35 -3.39
N LEU A 236 -0.46 -2.03 -3.98
CA LEU A 236 -1.60 -1.42 -3.31
C LEU A 236 -2.78 -2.39 -3.30
N MET A 237 -3.43 -2.54 -2.16
CA MET A 237 -4.62 -3.38 -1.98
C MET A 237 -5.58 -2.75 -0.96
N LEU A 238 -6.83 -3.20 -0.97
CA LEU A 238 -7.87 -2.75 -0.02
C LEU A 238 -8.18 -3.90 0.93
N ALA A 239 -8.42 -3.65 2.21
CA ALA A 239 -8.67 -4.70 3.20
C ALA A 239 -10.10 -5.24 3.14
N ASP A 240 -11.06 -4.41 2.76
CA ASP A 240 -12.47 -4.77 2.67
C ASP A 240 -13.01 -4.49 1.26
N ASP A 241 -14.31 -4.69 1.05
CA ASP A 241 -14.98 -4.33 -0.19
C ASP A 241 -15.22 -2.80 -0.28
N VAL A 242 -14.12 -2.06 -0.13
CA VAL A 242 -14.05 -0.60 -0.15
C VAL A 242 -14.67 -0.03 -1.44
N LEU A 243 -14.75 -0.84 -2.50
CA LEU A 243 -15.25 -0.48 -3.82
C LEU A 243 -16.78 -0.56 -3.96
N THR A 244 -17.50 -1.31 -3.10
CA THR A 244 -18.96 -1.57 -3.31
C THR A 244 -19.91 -0.56 -2.71
N THR A 245 -19.44 0.41 -1.93
CA THR A 245 -20.31 1.42 -1.32
C THR A 245 -19.99 2.81 -1.84
N ASP A 246 -21.03 3.64 -1.94
CA ASP A 246 -21.02 5.02 -2.45
C ASP A 246 -20.11 5.91 -1.59
N ASP A 247 -19.19 6.68 -2.18
CA ASP A 247 -18.25 7.56 -1.47
C ASP A 247 -18.86 8.85 -0.93
N GLY A 248 -20.19 8.90 -0.85
CA GLY A 248 -20.95 10.10 -0.51
C GLY A 248 -20.78 11.21 -1.55
N GLN A 249 -20.10 10.94 -2.68
CA GLN A 249 -19.80 11.89 -3.75
C GLN A 249 -20.40 11.48 -5.11
N SER A 250 -21.06 10.31 -5.24
CA SER A 250 -21.91 9.78 -6.36
C SER A 250 -21.45 8.38 -6.83
N PRO A 251 -22.35 7.55 -7.41
CA PRO A 251 -22.38 6.10 -7.22
C PRO A 251 -21.15 5.38 -7.77
N ALA A 252 -20.58 4.43 -7.00
CA ALA A 252 -19.64 3.32 -7.29
C ALA A 252 -18.48 3.54 -8.32
N LYS A 253 -18.76 4.17 -9.46
CA LYS A 253 -17.83 4.60 -10.51
C LYS A 253 -16.73 5.55 -10.01
N SER A 254 -16.98 6.34 -8.96
CA SER A 254 -15.99 7.25 -8.38
C SER A 254 -14.83 6.47 -7.74
N ALA A 255 -15.09 5.52 -6.84
CA ALA A 255 -14.05 4.86 -6.05
C ALA A 255 -12.96 4.19 -6.91
N ILE A 256 -13.34 3.33 -7.88
CA ILE A 256 -12.36 2.64 -8.73
C ILE A 256 -11.56 3.59 -9.63
N THR A 257 -12.20 4.65 -10.12
CA THR A 257 -11.56 5.67 -10.95
C THR A 257 -10.49 6.39 -10.14
N HIS A 258 -10.79 6.75 -8.89
CA HIS A 258 -9.83 7.39 -7.99
C HIS A 258 -8.71 6.42 -7.59
N VAL A 259 -9.00 5.16 -7.24
CA VAL A 259 -7.95 4.21 -6.85
C VAL A 259 -6.99 3.94 -8.02
N ARG A 260 -7.53 3.85 -9.24
CA ARG A 260 -6.74 3.79 -10.46
C ARG A 260 -5.85 5.01 -10.62
N ASP A 261 -6.39 6.21 -10.46
CA ASP A 261 -5.63 7.45 -10.69
C ASP A 261 -4.47 7.56 -9.69
N VAL A 262 -4.71 7.15 -8.45
CA VAL A 262 -3.68 7.00 -7.42
C VAL A 262 -2.63 5.97 -7.81
N ALA A 263 -3.05 4.78 -8.24
CA ALA A 263 -2.13 3.72 -8.65
C ALA A 263 -1.24 4.15 -9.82
N GLN A 264 -1.82 4.83 -10.82
CA GLN A 264 -1.09 5.33 -11.99
C GLN A 264 -0.13 6.47 -11.63
N THR A 265 -0.57 7.41 -10.79
CA THR A 265 0.23 8.60 -10.44
C THR A 265 1.37 8.24 -9.48
N GLY A 266 1.10 7.33 -8.53
CA GLY A 266 2.07 6.88 -7.53
C GLY A 266 2.94 5.70 -7.96
N ASP A 267 2.84 5.23 -9.21
CA ASP A 267 3.55 4.05 -9.74
C ASP A 267 3.29 2.75 -8.93
N TYR A 268 2.13 2.64 -8.27
CA TYR A 268 1.71 1.40 -7.58
C TYR A 268 1.09 0.41 -8.57
N LEU A 269 1.32 -0.88 -8.35
CA LEU A 269 0.44 -1.91 -8.90
C LEU A 269 -0.73 -2.11 -7.93
N PHE A 270 -1.93 -1.80 -8.42
CA PHE A 270 -3.16 -1.99 -7.68
C PHE A 270 -3.87 -3.26 -8.14
N VAL A 271 -4.27 -4.11 -7.21
CA VAL A 271 -5.12 -5.27 -7.50
C VAL A 271 -6.29 -5.29 -6.53
N ALA A 272 -7.48 -5.52 -7.07
CA ALA A 272 -8.71 -5.59 -6.29
C ALA A 272 -9.62 -6.74 -6.73
N LEU A 273 -10.58 -7.06 -5.87
CA LEU A 273 -11.67 -7.96 -6.19
C LEU A 273 -12.84 -7.24 -6.85
N ASP A 274 -13.49 -7.94 -7.79
CA ASP A 274 -14.85 -7.64 -8.24
C ASP A 274 -15.76 -8.75 -7.73
N THR A 275 -16.53 -8.45 -6.68
CA THR A 275 -17.45 -9.39 -6.02
C THR A 275 -18.84 -9.39 -6.66
N LYS A 276 -19.10 -8.48 -7.62
CA LYS A 276 -20.40 -8.35 -8.26
C LYS A 276 -20.66 -9.57 -9.12
N ASN A 277 -21.70 -10.34 -8.78
CA ASN A 277 -22.09 -11.51 -9.58
C ASN A 277 -22.49 -11.14 -11.02
N THR A 278 -22.81 -9.87 -11.32
CA THR A 278 -23.07 -9.39 -12.69
C THR A 278 -21.79 -9.26 -13.52
N ALA A 279 -20.62 -9.18 -12.89
CA ALA A 279 -19.35 -8.89 -13.56
C ALA A 279 -18.95 -9.94 -14.60
N LYS A 280 -19.43 -11.18 -14.43
CA LYS A 280 -19.26 -12.32 -15.34
C LYS A 280 -20.20 -12.33 -16.55
N ALA A 281 -21.14 -11.38 -16.64
CA ALA A 281 -22.00 -11.20 -17.81
C ALA A 281 -21.34 -10.30 -18.86
N ALA A 282 -21.43 -10.67 -20.14
CA ALA A 282 -20.92 -9.88 -21.26
C ALA A 282 -21.50 -8.46 -21.32
N THR A 283 -22.76 -8.30 -20.88
CA THR A 283 -23.52 -7.05 -20.96
C THR A 283 -23.31 -6.12 -19.77
N ASP A 284 -22.62 -6.56 -18.72
CA ASP A 284 -22.40 -5.71 -17.55
C ASP A 284 -21.32 -4.67 -17.83
N THR A 285 -21.75 -3.42 -17.95
CA THR A 285 -20.89 -2.26 -18.19
C THR A 285 -20.51 -1.49 -16.93
N ALA A 286 -20.98 -1.93 -15.75
CA ALA A 286 -20.81 -1.24 -14.47
C ALA A 286 -19.99 -2.05 -13.45
N SER A 287 -19.47 -3.21 -13.86
CA SER A 287 -18.52 -3.98 -13.07
C SER A 287 -17.18 -3.25 -12.96
N GLU A 288 -16.45 -3.49 -11.87
CA GLU A 288 -15.16 -2.84 -11.64
C GLU A 288 -14.15 -3.20 -12.74
N MET A 289 -14.19 -4.45 -13.21
CA MET A 289 -13.41 -4.90 -14.36
C MET A 289 -13.68 -4.08 -15.62
N GLN A 290 -14.96 -3.87 -15.98
CA GLN A 290 -15.29 -3.08 -17.17
C GLN A 290 -14.88 -1.63 -17.00
N LEU A 291 -15.19 -1.02 -15.85
CA LEU A 291 -14.86 0.38 -15.58
C LEU A 291 -13.35 0.62 -15.66
N ALA A 292 -12.53 -0.25 -15.05
CA ALA A 292 -11.07 -0.17 -15.11
C ALA A 292 -10.53 -0.36 -16.54
N LYS A 293 -11.18 -1.21 -17.35
CA LYS A 293 -10.82 -1.46 -18.74
C LYS A 293 -11.12 -0.26 -19.64
N ASP A 294 -12.33 0.30 -19.54
CA ASP A 294 -12.72 1.50 -20.30
C ASP A 294 -11.80 2.69 -19.98
N ALA A 295 -11.35 2.73 -18.73
CA ALA A 295 -10.36 3.64 -18.20
C ALA A 295 -8.92 3.40 -18.67
N SER A 296 -8.64 2.30 -19.38
CA SER A 296 -7.30 1.87 -19.79
C SER A 296 -6.29 1.84 -18.64
N ALA A 297 -6.70 1.31 -17.48
CA ALA A 297 -5.87 1.33 -16.28
C ALA A 297 -4.66 0.40 -16.36
N THR A 298 -3.50 0.93 -16.77
CA THR A 298 -2.29 0.13 -17.05
C THR A 298 -1.64 -0.49 -15.82
N LYS A 299 -1.88 0.08 -14.63
CA LYS A 299 -1.35 -0.35 -13.33
C LYS A 299 -2.42 -0.92 -12.38
N THR A 300 -3.58 -1.28 -12.91
CA THR A 300 -4.68 -1.86 -12.14
C THR A 300 -5.06 -3.20 -12.72
N ALA A 301 -5.12 -4.25 -11.91
CA ALA A 301 -5.73 -5.52 -12.28
C ALA A 301 -6.93 -5.81 -11.38
N ILE A 302 -7.92 -6.50 -11.92
CA ILE A 302 -9.14 -6.83 -11.18
C ILE A 302 -9.37 -8.32 -11.28
N VAL A 303 -9.64 -8.96 -10.15
CA VAL A 303 -9.87 -10.40 -10.02
C VAL A 303 -11.31 -10.63 -9.60
N TYR A 304 -12.06 -11.40 -10.37
CA TYR A 304 -13.40 -11.81 -9.98
C TYR A 304 -13.35 -12.82 -8.84
N ALA A 305 -14.22 -12.62 -7.85
CA ALA A 305 -14.57 -13.61 -6.85
C ALA A 305 -16.07 -13.58 -6.57
N ASP A 306 -16.66 -14.72 -6.24
CA ASP A 306 -18.06 -14.83 -5.81
C ASP A 306 -18.26 -14.53 -4.31
N ASP A 307 -17.16 -14.33 -3.56
CA ASP A 307 -17.14 -14.03 -2.12
C ASP A 307 -15.90 -13.18 -1.80
N ILE A 308 -16.10 -12.11 -1.00
CA ILE A 308 -15.03 -11.21 -0.55
C ILE A 308 -13.94 -11.94 0.26
N ALA A 309 -14.26 -13.06 0.92
CA ALA A 309 -13.28 -13.86 1.64
C ALA A 309 -12.26 -14.55 0.71
N LYS A 310 -12.52 -14.62 -0.60
CA LYS A 310 -11.62 -15.23 -1.60
C LYS A 310 -10.61 -14.22 -2.13
N ARG A 311 -9.65 -13.85 -1.28
CA ARG A 311 -8.63 -12.80 -1.48
C ARG A 311 -7.54 -13.11 -2.52
N ALA A 312 -7.97 -13.48 -3.73
CA ALA A 312 -7.09 -13.74 -4.86
C ALA A 312 -6.31 -12.49 -5.30
N ASP A 313 -6.89 -11.30 -5.11
CA ASP A 313 -6.25 -10.00 -5.32
C ASP A 313 -4.98 -9.85 -4.46
N ILE A 314 -5.08 -10.16 -3.17
CA ILE A 314 -3.97 -10.09 -2.23
C ILE A 314 -2.93 -11.16 -2.54
N ALA A 315 -3.36 -12.40 -2.81
CA ALA A 315 -2.43 -13.50 -3.11
C ALA A 315 -1.63 -13.25 -4.42
N VAL A 316 -2.25 -12.64 -5.42
CA VAL A 316 -1.57 -12.21 -6.66
C VAL A 316 -0.47 -11.19 -6.35
N LEU A 317 -0.80 -10.13 -5.61
CA LEU A 317 0.20 -9.12 -5.24
C LEU A 317 1.28 -9.71 -4.35
N ALA A 318 0.94 -10.61 -3.43
CA ALA A 318 1.89 -11.28 -2.56
C ALA A 318 2.90 -12.12 -3.35
N LYS A 319 2.45 -12.89 -4.35
CA LYS A 319 3.37 -13.63 -5.24
C LYS A 319 4.30 -12.70 -6.02
N LEU A 320 3.77 -11.61 -6.57
CA LEU A 320 4.59 -10.61 -7.26
C LEU A 320 5.61 -9.95 -6.32
N SER A 321 5.18 -9.62 -5.11
CA SER A 321 6.05 -9.04 -4.07
C SER A 321 7.05 -10.03 -3.48
N GLY A 322 6.84 -11.34 -3.64
CA GLY A 322 7.81 -12.36 -3.28
C GLY A 322 9.06 -12.39 -4.16
N MET A 323 8.98 -11.87 -5.39
CA MET A 323 10.07 -11.95 -6.37
C MET A 323 11.34 -11.21 -5.90
N ASP A 324 12.49 -11.86 -6.00
CA ASP A 324 13.81 -11.26 -5.75
C ASP A 324 14.59 -11.11 -7.06
N PHE A 325 14.58 -9.90 -7.61
CA PHE A 325 15.29 -9.57 -8.85
C PHE A 325 16.83 -9.63 -8.76
N ASN A 326 17.39 -9.96 -7.60
CA ASN A 326 18.82 -10.26 -7.45
C ASN A 326 19.13 -11.76 -7.53
N GLN A 327 18.11 -12.63 -7.53
CA GLN A 327 18.28 -14.06 -7.69
C GLN A 327 18.10 -14.48 -9.16
N PRO A 328 18.81 -15.54 -9.60
CA PRO A 328 18.57 -16.14 -10.91
C PRO A 328 17.10 -16.59 -11.07
N GLU A 329 16.49 -16.27 -12.21
CA GLU A 329 15.18 -16.79 -12.62
C GLU A 329 14.04 -16.61 -11.60
N SER A 330 14.08 -15.55 -10.79
CA SER A 330 13.07 -15.31 -9.76
C SER A 330 11.71 -14.86 -10.31
N ILE A 331 11.63 -14.41 -11.56
CA ILE A 331 10.37 -13.93 -12.14
C ILE A 331 9.47 -15.13 -12.46
N GLU A 332 8.28 -15.12 -11.86
CA GLU A 332 7.31 -16.20 -11.95
C GLU A 332 6.09 -15.79 -12.80
N THR A 333 5.70 -16.63 -13.76
CA THR A 333 4.40 -16.50 -14.43
C THR A 333 3.27 -16.93 -13.50
N LEU A 334 2.26 -16.08 -13.33
CA LEU A 334 1.13 -16.34 -12.43
C LEU A 334 0.10 -17.33 -13.02
N VAL A 335 -0.10 -17.32 -14.33
CA VAL A 335 -0.99 -18.26 -15.01
C VAL A 335 -0.18 -19.49 -15.47
N PRO A 336 -0.66 -20.73 -15.34
CA PRO A 336 -1.93 -21.19 -14.75
C PRO A 336 -1.73 -21.75 -13.33
N LYS A 337 -1.25 -20.93 -12.38
CA LYS A 337 -0.87 -21.43 -11.04
C LYS A 337 -2.00 -21.31 -10.03
N GLY A 338 -1.96 -22.16 -9.01
CA GLY A 338 -2.76 -21.98 -7.81
C GLY A 338 -2.28 -20.77 -6.98
N LEU A 339 -3.20 -20.20 -6.21
CA LEU A 339 -2.89 -19.16 -5.23
C LEU A 339 -3.00 -19.76 -3.82
N PRO A 340 -1.94 -19.68 -2.99
CA PRO A 340 -1.94 -20.29 -1.67
C PRO A 340 -2.98 -19.63 -0.77
N SER A 341 -3.64 -20.43 0.07
CA SER A 341 -4.60 -19.95 1.08
C SER A 341 -5.81 -19.20 0.53
N VAL A 342 -6.15 -19.36 -0.75
CA VAL A 342 -7.33 -18.75 -1.39
C VAL A 342 -8.25 -19.80 -2.00
N ASN A 343 -9.54 -19.71 -1.70
CA ASN A 343 -10.56 -20.59 -2.30
C ASN A 343 -10.92 -20.16 -3.72
N THR A 344 -11.31 -21.12 -4.56
CA THR A 344 -11.69 -20.90 -5.97
C THR A 344 -13.13 -20.42 -6.12
N SER A 345 -13.41 -19.64 -7.16
CA SER A 345 -14.77 -19.27 -7.61
C SER A 345 -15.27 -20.23 -8.68
N ALA A 346 -16.54 -20.61 -8.60
CA ALA A 346 -17.17 -21.46 -9.60
C ALA A 346 -17.70 -20.61 -10.76
N ILE A 347 -17.19 -20.86 -11.97
CA ILE A 347 -17.58 -20.17 -13.19
C ILE A 347 -17.73 -21.16 -14.36
N THR A 348 -18.57 -20.80 -15.32
CA THR A 348 -18.72 -21.50 -16.61
C THR A 348 -17.71 -20.99 -17.64
N GLU A 349 -17.52 -21.71 -18.74
CA GLU A 349 -16.64 -21.28 -19.85
C GLU A 349 -17.09 -19.96 -20.50
N THR A 350 -18.40 -19.73 -20.59
CA THR A 350 -18.96 -18.47 -21.11
C THR A 350 -18.65 -17.31 -20.17
N GLU A 351 -18.81 -17.52 -18.86
CA GLU A 351 -18.45 -16.52 -17.84
C GLU A 351 -16.96 -16.22 -17.83
N LEU A 352 -16.10 -17.24 -17.97
CA LEU A 352 -14.66 -17.08 -18.11
C LEU A 352 -14.33 -16.20 -19.34
N THR A 353 -14.93 -16.51 -20.50
CA THR A 353 -14.74 -15.72 -21.73
C THR A 353 -15.12 -14.27 -21.52
N ASN A 354 -16.22 -14.00 -20.79
CA ASN A 354 -16.65 -12.64 -20.48
C ASN A 354 -15.67 -11.92 -19.54
N ILE A 355 -15.19 -12.59 -18.49
CA ILE A 355 -14.20 -12.05 -17.55
C ILE A 355 -12.91 -11.69 -18.29
N LEU A 356 -12.37 -12.61 -19.10
CA LEU A 356 -11.17 -12.37 -19.91
C LEU A 356 -11.39 -11.28 -20.95
N GLY A 357 -12.59 -11.23 -21.54
CA GLY A 357 -13.03 -10.17 -22.45
C GLY A 357 -12.98 -8.78 -21.82
N LYS A 358 -13.07 -8.68 -20.48
CA LYS A 358 -12.94 -7.42 -19.72
C LYS A 358 -11.54 -7.18 -19.17
N ASN A 359 -10.52 -7.91 -19.64
CA ASN A 359 -9.18 -7.95 -19.05
C ASN A 359 -9.18 -8.33 -17.55
N GLY A 360 -10.25 -8.99 -17.10
CA GLY A 360 -10.37 -9.51 -15.75
C GLY A 360 -9.59 -10.80 -15.55
N SER A 361 -9.43 -11.18 -14.29
CA SER A 361 -8.81 -12.44 -13.89
C SER A 361 -9.71 -13.20 -12.94
N VAL A 362 -9.45 -14.48 -12.72
CA VAL A 362 -10.22 -15.31 -11.78
C VAL A 362 -9.40 -16.50 -11.30
N LEU A 363 -9.53 -16.84 -10.03
CA LEU A 363 -9.06 -18.12 -9.50
C LEU A 363 -10.20 -19.13 -9.57
N THR A 364 -10.12 -20.11 -10.45
CA THR A 364 -11.14 -21.15 -10.63
C THR A 364 -10.52 -22.55 -10.63
N ARG A 365 -11.27 -23.60 -10.96
CA ARG A 365 -10.72 -24.95 -11.14
C ARG A 365 -10.64 -25.31 -12.62
N VAL A 366 -9.48 -25.79 -13.04
CA VAL A 366 -9.26 -26.41 -14.35
C VAL A 366 -8.87 -27.85 -14.10
N ASP A 367 -9.66 -28.80 -14.60
CA ASP A 367 -9.49 -30.23 -14.33
C ASP A 367 -9.35 -30.57 -12.83
N GLY A 368 -10.14 -29.90 -12.00
CA GLY A 368 -10.10 -30.07 -10.55
C GLY A 368 -8.99 -29.31 -9.84
N GLU A 369 -8.00 -28.72 -10.53
CA GLU A 369 -6.89 -28.01 -9.91
C GLU A 369 -7.16 -26.49 -9.79
N PRO A 370 -6.93 -25.87 -8.62
CA PRO A 370 -6.99 -24.42 -8.47
C PRO A 370 -6.02 -23.71 -9.44
N THR A 371 -6.59 -22.90 -10.32
CA THR A 371 -5.89 -22.29 -11.45
C THR A 371 -6.28 -20.84 -11.58
N PHE A 372 -5.30 -19.95 -11.47
CA PHE A 372 -5.45 -18.54 -11.79
C PHE A 372 -5.44 -18.36 -13.31
N LEU A 373 -6.51 -17.78 -13.84
CA LEU A 373 -6.70 -17.50 -15.26
C LEU A 373 -6.90 -15.98 -15.45
N GLY A 374 -6.49 -15.47 -16.61
CA GLY A 374 -6.42 -14.03 -16.85
C GLY A 374 -5.04 -13.50 -16.55
N GLY A 375 -4.88 -12.50 -15.68
CA GLY A 375 -3.58 -11.94 -15.33
C GLY A 375 -3.18 -10.74 -16.18
N LYS A 376 -4.13 -10.07 -16.85
CA LYS A 376 -3.90 -8.76 -17.46
C LYS A 376 -4.26 -7.65 -16.48
N THR A 377 -3.52 -6.55 -16.57
CA THR A 377 -4.03 -5.27 -16.07
C THR A 377 -5.17 -4.81 -16.98
N ALA A 378 -6.01 -3.91 -16.48
CA ALA A 378 -7.16 -3.44 -17.24
C ALA A 378 -6.75 -2.69 -18.52
N GLY A 379 -5.54 -2.11 -18.54
CA GLY A 379 -4.88 -1.59 -19.75
C GLY A 379 -4.41 -2.64 -20.75
N GLY A 380 -4.58 -3.93 -20.48
CA GLY A 380 -4.38 -5.04 -21.41
C GLY A 380 -2.97 -5.64 -21.45
N THR A 381 -2.04 -5.13 -20.65
CA THR A 381 -0.69 -5.74 -20.49
C THR A 381 -0.73 -6.80 -19.40
N TRP A 382 0.11 -7.82 -19.49
CA TRP A 382 0.25 -8.81 -18.42
C TRP A 382 0.76 -8.18 -17.11
N ILE A 383 0.22 -8.63 -15.99
CA ILE A 383 0.47 -8.04 -14.66
C ILE A 383 1.92 -8.26 -14.19
N ASP A 384 2.48 -9.45 -14.45
CA ASP A 384 3.87 -9.81 -14.19
C ASP A 384 4.83 -8.92 -14.99
N SER A 385 4.52 -8.68 -16.26
CA SER A 385 5.27 -7.78 -17.14
C SER A 385 5.21 -6.34 -16.64
N GLN A 386 4.03 -5.87 -16.20
CA GLN A 386 3.89 -4.53 -15.62
C GLN A 386 4.68 -4.37 -14.32
N TRP A 387 4.70 -5.39 -13.47
CA TRP A 387 5.49 -5.43 -12.24
C TRP A 387 6.99 -5.35 -12.52
N TRP A 388 7.48 -6.16 -13.46
CA TRP A 388 8.88 -6.13 -13.89
C TRP A 388 9.28 -4.79 -14.51
N ILE A 389 8.42 -4.17 -15.33
CA ILE A 389 8.68 -2.84 -15.89
C ILE A 389 8.79 -1.79 -14.79
N THR A 390 7.92 -1.84 -13.78
CA THR A 390 8.01 -0.94 -12.61
C THR A 390 9.35 -1.12 -11.90
N TRP A 391 9.76 -2.38 -11.66
CA TRP A 391 11.07 -2.68 -11.07
C TRP A 391 12.24 -2.14 -11.88
N LEU A 392 12.24 -2.37 -13.19
CA LEU A 392 13.32 -1.93 -14.07
C LEU A 392 13.47 -0.41 -14.04
N LYS A 393 12.35 0.33 -14.10
CA LYS A 393 12.33 1.80 -14.00
C LYS A 393 12.94 2.25 -12.68
N THR A 394 12.46 1.72 -11.55
CA THR A 394 12.97 2.08 -10.21
C THR A 394 14.45 1.76 -10.05
N GLU A 395 14.91 0.59 -10.52
CA GLU A 395 16.31 0.18 -10.42
C GLU A 395 17.22 1.06 -11.27
N MET A 396 16.76 1.46 -12.47
CA MET A 396 17.47 2.40 -13.35
C MET A 396 17.59 3.78 -12.70
N GLU A 397 16.49 4.36 -12.24
CA GLU A 397 16.48 5.69 -11.59
C GLU A 397 17.43 5.72 -10.38
N ARG A 398 17.34 4.69 -9.53
CA ARG A 398 18.19 4.57 -8.35
C ARG A 398 19.65 4.43 -8.70
N SER A 399 19.98 3.55 -9.63
CA SER A 399 21.38 3.26 -10.00
C SER A 399 22.04 4.48 -10.67
N ILE A 400 21.29 5.19 -11.52
CA ILE A 400 21.76 6.42 -12.16
C ILE A 400 21.91 7.55 -11.13
N PHE A 401 20.96 7.72 -10.22
CA PHE A 401 21.06 8.73 -9.14
C PHE A 401 22.28 8.48 -8.25
N ASN A 402 22.50 7.23 -7.83
CA ASN A 402 23.67 6.87 -7.03
C ASN A 402 24.98 7.13 -7.79
N ALA A 403 25.02 6.81 -9.08
CA ALA A 403 26.17 7.11 -9.92
C ALA A 403 26.44 8.61 -10.03
N LEU A 404 25.41 9.44 -10.20
CA LEU A 404 25.52 10.90 -10.21
C LEU A 404 26.04 11.46 -8.88
N ARG A 405 25.57 10.92 -7.76
CA ARG A 405 25.92 11.37 -6.41
C ARG A 405 27.35 11.00 -6.03
N GLN A 406 27.79 9.80 -6.39
CA GLN A 406 29.10 9.26 -5.98
C GLN A 406 30.24 9.67 -6.92
N SER A 407 29.93 9.96 -8.20
CA SER A 407 30.93 10.33 -9.18
C SER A 407 31.36 11.78 -9.04
N LYS A 408 32.68 12.05 -9.09
CA LYS A 408 33.19 13.43 -9.23
C LYS A 408 32.76 14.08 -10.56
N ARG A 409 32.62 13.25 -11.61
CA ARG A 409 32.06 13.61 -12.92
C ARG A 409 31.56 12.34 -13.60
N LEU A 410 30.26 12.24 -13.82
CA LEU A 410 29.67 11.15 -14.61
C LEU A 410 29.78 11.48 -16.10
N ASN A 411 30.32 10.57 -16.91
CA ASN A 411 30.40 10.69 -18.37
C ASN A 411 29.52 9.62 -19.04
N ASN A 412 29.33 9.71 -20.36
CA ASN A 412 28.43 8.78 -21.08
C ASN A 412 28.90 7.32 -21.03
N ALA A 413 30.20 7.05 -20.95
CA ALA A 413 30.71 5.69 -20.84
C ALA A 413 30.36 5.08 -19.47
N ALA A 414 30.65 5.81 -18.39
CA ALA A 414 30.29 5.38 -17.03
C ALA A 414 28.77 5.27 -16.84
N LEU A 415 27.97 6.15 -17.46
CA LEU A 415 26.52 6.03 -17.46
C LEU A 415 26.06 4.76 -18.21
N ALA A 416 26.68 4.44 -19.34
CA ALA A 416 26.38 3.21 -20.07
C ALA A 416 26.70 1.96 -19.24
N ASP A 417 27.80 1.96 -18.50
CA ASP A 417 28.17 0.85 -17.59
C ASP A 417 27.13 0.66 -16.48
N VAL A 418 26.60 1.75 -15.92
CA VAL A 418 25.53 1.70 -14.91
C VAL A 418 24.26 1.09 -15.50
N VAL A 419 23.84 1.54 -16.69
CA VAL A 419 22.65 0.98 -17.37
C VAL A 419 22.86 -0.50 -17.71
N ALA A 420 24.05 -0.87 -18.21
CA ALA A 420 24.39 -2.26 -18.50
C ALA A 420 24.40 -3.15 -17.24
N SER A 421 24.82 -2.61 -16.09
CA SER A 421 24.75 -3.32 -14.81
C SER A 421 23.30 -3.61 -14.40
N VAL A 422 22.39 -2.65 -14.55
CA VAL A 422 20.96 -2.87 -14.30
C VAL A 422 20.39 -3.91 -15.26
N MET A 423 20.74 -3.85 -16.54
CA MET A 423 20.30 -4.84 -17.52
C MET A 423 20.84 -6.25 -17.25
N SER A 424 22.05 -6.35 -16.72
CA SER A 424 22.60 -7.64 -16.28
C SER A 424 21.75 -8.26 -15.16
N LYS A 425 21.24 -7.46 -14.22
CA LYS A 425 20.28 -7.94 -13.21
C LYS A 425 18.94 -8.35 -13.83
N ALA A 426 18.46 -7.59 -14.81
CA ALA A 426 17.22 -7.89 -15.51
C ALA A 426 17.30 -9.22 -16.30
N ILE A 427 18.47 -9.52 -16.87
CA ILE A 427 18.76 -10.82 -17.50
C ILE A 427 18.86 -11.92 -16.45
N LEU A 428 19.62 -11.69 -15.36
CA LEU A 428 19.79 -12.66 -14.28
C LEU A 428 18.45 -13.12 -13.71
N SER A 429 17.56 -12.18 -13.40
CA SER A 429 16.23 -12.45 -12.84
C SER A 429 15.26 -13.14 -13.81
N GLY A 430 15.64 -13.35 -15.07
CA GLY A 430 14.82 -13.99 -16.09
C GLY A 430 13.84 -13.06 -16.80
N GLY A 431 13.97 -11.73 -16.61
CA GLY A 431 13.04 -10.74 -17.15
C GLY A 431 13.36 -10.28 -18.57
N VAL A 432 14.53 -10.65 -19.09
CA VAL A 432 15.01 -10.30 -20.43
C VAL A 432 15.38 -11.56 -21.19
N GLN A 433 14.81 -11.74 -22.38
CA GLN A 433 15.10 -12.88 -23.24
C GLN A 433 16.30 -12.58 -24.16
N LEU A 434 17.31 -13.46 -24.15
CA LEU A 434 18.41 -13.40 -25.11
C LEU A 434 17.95 -13.79 -26.51
N GLY A 435 18.40 -13.05 -27.53
CA GLY A 435 18.06 -13.33 -28.92
C GLY A 435 16.61 -12.98 -29.30
N GLY A 436 15.90 -12.22 -28.47
CA GLY A 436 14.54 -11.77 -28.77
C GLY A 436 14.48 -10.97 -30.07
N LYS A 437 13.39 -11.15 -30.84
CA LYS A 437 13.15 -10.43 -32.09
C LYS A 437 12.25 -9.24 -31.82
N VAL A 438 12.59 -8.09 -32.41
CA VAL A 438 11.77 -6.89 -32.34
C VAL A 438 10.89 -6.75 -33.58
N SER A 439 9.78 -6.01 -33.45
CA SER A 439 8.94 -5.64 -34.58
C SER A 439 9.69 -4.80 -35.62
N GLU A 440 9.21 -4.78 -36.87
CA GLU A 440 9.86 -4.00 -37.95
C GLU A 440 9.92 -2.50 -37.61
N GLY A 441 8.91 -1.97 -36.88
CA GLY A 441 8.92 -0.60 -36.38
C GLY A 441 10.07 -0.32 -35.42
N ILE A 442 10.26 -1.18 -34.41
CA ILE A 442 11.36 -1.05 -33.44
C ILE A 442 12.71 -1.24 -34.12
N LYS A 443 12.82 -2.22 -35.04
CA LYS A 443 14.03 -2.43 -35.85
C LYS A 443 14.41 -1.17 -36.63
N ASN A 444 13.44 -0.49 -37.24
CA ASN A 444 13.68 0.76 -37.95
C ASN A 444 14.08 1.92 -37.02
N ASP A 445 13.51 2.00 -35.81
CA ASP A 445 13.93 2.98 -34.81
C ASP A 445 15.36 2.74 -34.32
N ILE A 446 15.74 1.48 -34.05
CA ILE A 446 17.11 1.09 -33.69
C ILE A 446 18.09 1.46 -34.79
N ARG A 447 17.79 1.12 -36.05
CA ARG A 447 18.62 1.47 -37.22
C ARG A 447 18.82 2.98 -37.34
N ARG A 448 17.75 3.76 -37.10
CA ARG A 448 17.80 5.22 -37.16
C ARG A 448 18.65 5.81 -36.03
N ALA A 449 18.48 5.33 -34.81
CA ALA A 449 19.19 5.84 -33.64
C ALA A 449 20.67 5.47 -33.66
N THR A 450 20.98 4.19 -33.91
CA THR A 450 22.35 3.66 -33.84
C THR A 450 23.17 3.91 -35.11
N GLY A 451 22.52 4.19 -36.24
CA GLY A 451 23.17 4.23 -37.56
C GLY A 451 23.51 2.86 -38.13
N ASN A 452 23.30 1.76 -37.38
CA ASN A 452 23.55 0.40 -37.83
C ASN A 452 22.44 -0.08 -38.76
N ARG A 453 22.60 0.15 -40.07
CA ARG A 453 21.61 -0.25 -41.11
C ARG A 453 21.47 -1.76 -41.24
N ASP A 454 22.50 -2.51 -40.86
CA ASP A 454 22.54 -3.97 -40.96
C ASP A 454 21.88 -4.68 -39.77
N PHE A 455 21.40 -3.93 -38.77
CA PHE A 455 20.66 -4.51 -37.66
C PHE A 455 19.46 -5.32 -38.19
N ASN A 456 19.48 -6.62 -37.89
CA ASN A 456 18.56 -7.60 -38.48
C ASN A 456 17.25 -7.76 -37.69
N GLY A 457 17.10 -7.07 -36.56
CA GLY A 457 15.95 -7.19 -35.67
C GLY A 457 16.15 -8.13 -34.48
N THR A 458 17.31 -8.76 -34.33
CA THR A 458 17.61 -9.65 -33.21
C THR A 458 18.40 -8.92 -32.13
N LEU A 459 17.91 -8.96 -30.89
CA LEU A 459 18.60 -8.46 -29.71
C LEU A 459 19.42 -9.61 -29.09
N SER A 460 20.65 -9.83 -29.56
CA SER A 460 21.47 -10.97 -29.10
C SER A 460 21.74 -10.97 -27.60
N ALA A 461 21.98 -9.79 -27.00
CA ALA A 461 22.13 -9.61 -25.56
C ALA A 461 20.79 -9.41 -24.83
N GLY A 462 19.66 -9.56 -25.53
CA GLY A 462 18.31 -9.26 -25.04
C GLY A 462 17.97 -7.77 -24.99
N TYR A 463 18.95 -6.87 -25.15
CA TYR A 463 18.73 -5.44 -25.27
C TYR A 463 19.74 -4.77 -26.20
N VAL A 464 19.41 -3.54 -26.63
CA VAL A 464 20.32 -2.60 -27.29
C VAL A 464 20.28 -1.29 -26.52
N LEU A 465 21.45 -0.81 -26.08
CA LEU A 465 21.63 0.49 -25.46
C LEU A 465 22.25 1.46 -26.48
N TRP A 466 21.59 2.60 -26.67
CA TRP A 466 22.12 3.72 -27.42
C TRP A 466 22.35 4.91 -26.50
N MET A 467 23.56 5.45 -26.53
CA MET A 467 23.94 6.68 -25.85
C MET A 467 24.06 7.80 -26.88
N ASP A 468 23.54 8.98 -26.58
CA ASP A 468 23.74 10.12 -27.47
C ASP A 468 25.22 10.55 -27.48
N SER A 469 25.70 10.97 -28.64
CA SER A 469 27.06 11.49 -28.79
C SER A 469 27.10 12.95 -28.37
N PRO A 470 28.14 13.42 -27.64
CA PRO A 470 28.33 14.85 -27.37
C PRO A 470 28.33 15.73 -28.64
N ALA A 471 28.63 15.16 -29.81
CA ALA A 471 28.60 15.86 -31.09
C ALA A 471 27.18 16.13 -31.63
N ASN A 472 26.21 15.31 -31.22
CA ASN A 472 24.80 15.41 -31.64
C ASN A 472 23.96 16.24 -30.65
N GLN A 473 24.51 16.53 -29.47
CA GLN A 473 23.84 17.31 -28.44
C GLN A 473 23.70 18.78 -28.84
N THR A 474 22.50 19.32 -28.63
CA THR A 474 22.24 20.74 -28.87
C THR A 474 23.09 21.61 -27.93
N THR A 475 23.32 22.87 -28.31
CA THR A 475 24.02 23.83 -27.43
C THR A 475 23.29 24.03 -26.11
N VAL A 476 21.96 23.91 -26.11
CA VAL A 476 21.10 23.97 -24.91
C VAL A 476 21.34 22.74 -24.01
N ASP A 477 21.34 21.53 -24.57
CA ASP A 477 21.58 20.30 -23.79
C ASP A 477 22.98 20.28 -23.17
N ARG A 478 24.00 20.76 -23.91
CA ARG A 478 25.37 20.89 -23.40
C ARG A 478 25.48 21.94 -22.29
N ALA A 479 24.79 23.07 -22.42
CA ALA A 479 24.73 24.09 -21.38
C ALA A 479 23.99 23.59 -20.13
N ALA A 480 22.92 22.81 -20.31
CA ALA A 480 22.15 22.19 -19.24
C ALA A 480 22.79 20.91 -18.65
N ARG A 481 23.91 20.44 -19.22
CA ARG A 481 24.64 19.21 -18.83
C ARG A 481 23.75 17.96 -18.84
N VAL A 482 22.88 17.85 -19.85
CA VAL A 482 21.96 16.72 -20.00
C VAL A 482 22.58 15.64 -20.89
N SER A 483 22.52 14.39 -20.45
CA SER A 483 22.82 13.22 -21.28
C SER A 483 21.52 12.46 -21.59
N ARG A 484 21.45 11.87 -22.78
CA ARG A 484 20.28 11.14 -23.27
C ARG A 484 20.71 9.74 -23.68
N PHE A 485 19.88 8.76 -23.34
CA PHE A 485 20.04 7.39 -23.78
C PHE A 485 18.69 6.79 -24.18
N LYS A 486 18.75 5.74 -24.98
CA LYS A 486 17.60 4.90 -25.32
C LYS A 486 17.97 3.46 -25.11
N ILE A 487 17.03 2.68 -24.60
CA ILE A 487 17.17 1.25 -24.49
C ILE A 487 15.97 0.56 -25.12
N TRP A 488 16.24 -0.45 -25.94
CA TRP A 488 15.25 -1.38 -26.44
C TRP A 488 15.53 -2.73 -25.80
N VAL A 489 14.51 -3.33 -25.22
CA VAL A 489 14.61 -4.58 -24.46
C VAL A 489 13.62 -5.59 -25.04
N ALA A 490 14.04 -6.84 -25.17
CA ALA A 490 13.14 -7.98 -25.37
C ALA A 490 12.77 -8.53 -23.98
N PRO A 491 11.57 -8.22 -23.46
CA PRO A 491 11.12 -8.83 -22.23
C PRO A 491 10.99 -10.35 -22.41
N SER A 492 11.24 -11.10 -21.35
CA SER A 492 10.91 -12.52 -21.30
C SER A 492 9.39 -12.65 -21.15
N GLU A 493 8.70 -12.98 -22.24
CA GLU A 493 7.25 -13.23 -22.21
C GLU A 493 6.98 -14.70 -21.89
N ALA A 494 6.04 -14.94 -20.98
CA ALA A 494 5.66 -16.27 -20.58
C ALA A 494 4.58 -16.87 -21.48
N ILE A 495 4.73 -18.16 -21.79
CA ILE A 495 3.71 -18.93 -22.52
C ILE A 495 2.65 -19.39 -21.52
N GLN A 496 1.39 -19.03 -21.78
CA GLN A 496 0.25 -19.36 -20.92
C GLN A 496 -0.79 -20.29 -21.59
N SER A 497 -0.68 -20.49 -22.90
CA SER A 497 -1.49 -21.44 -23.66
C SER A 497 -0.68 -21.98 -24.84
N VAL A 498 -0.99 -23.20 -25.26
CA VAL A 498 -0.33 -23.88 -26.39
C VAL A 498 -1.39 -24.44 -27.30
N GLU A 499 -1.34 -24.04 -28.58
CA GLU A 499 -2.15 -24.64 -29.64
C GLU A 499 -1.25 -25.58 -30.45
N GLY A 500 -1.67 -26.84 -30.57
CA GLY A 500 -0.96 -27.87 -31.33
C GLY A 500 -1.86 -28.49 -32.39
N THR A 501 -1.35 -28.64 -33.62
CA THR A 501 -2.05 -29.36 -34.70
C THR A 501 -1.30 -30.66 -34.99
N ILE A 502 -1.99 -31.81 -34.85
CA ILE A 502 -1.45 -33.11 -35.23
C ILE A 502 -1.92 -33.43 -36.66
N ILE A 503 -0.98 -33.51 -37.60
CA ILE A 503 -1.25 -33.89 -38.99
C ILE A 503 -0.86 -35.35 -39.16
N LEU A 504 -1.85 -36.23 -39.34
CA LEU A 504 -1.61 -37.61 -39.72
C LEU A 504 -1.49 -37.68 -41.23
N THR A 505 -0.34 -38.16 -41.72
CA THR A 505 -0.17 -38.54 -43.11
C THR A 505 -0.41 -40.04 -43.21
N SER A 506 -1.33 -40.46 -44.09
CA SER A 506 -1.48 -41.88 -44.41
C SER A 506 -0.22 -42.36 -45.11
N GLY A 507 0.40 -43.42 -44.59
CA GLY A 507 1.49 -44.13 -45.28
C GLY A 507 1.03 -44.78 -46.57
#